data_AF-A0AAW5BR30-F1
#
_entry.id   AF-A0AAW5BR30-F1
#
_cell.length_a   1.000
_cell.length_b   1.000
_cell.length_c   1.000
_cell.angle_alpha   90.00
_cell.angle_beta   90.00
_cell.angle_gamma   90.00
#
_symmetry.space_group_name_H-M   'P 1'
#
loop_
_entity.id
_entity.type
_entity.pdbx_description
1 polymer ?
#
loop_
_entity_poly.entity_id
_entity_poly.type
_entity_poly.pdbx_seq_one_letter_code
_entity_poly.pdbx_strand_id
1 'polypeptide(L)'
;MKKIYTLFLGILIALIIAVPVYAADPNLDGGGGNMGEATGTSWWSPGRDGVRVTIIRDSDNAPVTAPVDFSNGANSDIVFHFEKSSKLSYCKGTELILDTDKYKCFRPKQAMPYIVNSKSRPASIAAIRSYFCREGTMQDIAVATGFPYEELVSGAYKLLLEPIVYVRYHDIMYAMTATEAALYNKKVSGDLKNNLLNVTHKNLPMAMFLETADLGFPAWEGPTNQVQEDENIINNLGLGIIRFSAPDPEPPKESDVTYRCDTEVITSVLLSTDSQKTPDSPAYARFTIHGKTYSHTDIYIPKGGSQLAWVKWRTPKEPGIIAITVQSNCSVSTKNITAQIVDLNENPPPDPQANDRNDGFSIPSKPNTPNTTSLTWGEWDCWWHEHWVWHSGDEDDDGYYCDHGWWEYEWIPYSSSLTATFQTKPDEKNPTASGNLMKSGYGLNASVSAQIRSNAPSSQITGLQNVVAYFPEFHYATYWRLLKRLNTGLSSSFEFQKNKYSTYGQSVHFSPVWVRP
;
A
#
# COMPACT_ATOMS: atom_id res chain seq x y z
N MET A 1 22.75 28.77 21.16
CA MET A 1 21.29 28.73 21.40
C MET A 1 20.41 29.34 20.29
N LYS A 2 20.92 29.73 19.10
CA LYS A 2 20.09 30.13 17.94
C LYS A 2 20.19 29.23 16.69
N LYS A 3 20.99 28.17 16.73
CA LYS A 3 21.14 27.20 15.62
C LYS A 3 20.49 25.82 15.87
N ILE A 4 19.94 25.60 17.07
CA ILE A 4 19.27 24.33 17.43
C ILE A 4 17.76 24.39 17.17
N TYR A 5 17.16 25.59 17.19
CA TYR A 5 15.73 25.77 16.87
C TYR A 5 15.40 25.63 15.38
N THR A 6 16.36 25.87 14.48
CA THR A 6 16.14 25.72 13.03
C THR A 6 16.19 24.27 12.57
N LEU A 7 16.85 23.38 13.33
CA LEU A 7 16.88 21.95 13.02
C LEU A 7 15.61 21.23 13.49
N PHE A 8 15.01 21.69 14.60
CA PHE A 8 13.73 21.16 15.10
C PHE A 8 12.52 21.62 14.29
N LEU A 9 12.59 22.79 13.63
CA LEU A 9 11.51 23.24 12.73
C LEU A 9 11.52 22.52 11.37
N GLY A 10 12.68 22.00 10.93
CA GLY A 10 12.80 21.23 9.69
C GLY A 10 12.37 19.76 9.83
N ILE A 11 12.49 19.17 11.01
CA ILE A 11 12.10 17.76 11.27
C ILE A 11 10.60 17.63 11.61
N LEU A 12 9.96 18.71 12.05
CA LEU A 12 8.51 18.73 12.32
C LEU A 12 7.65 18.89 11.04
N ILE A 13 8.25 19.22 9.88
CA ILE A 13 7.55 19.40 8.60
C ILE A 13 7.61 18.16 7.68
N ALA A 14 8.43 17.15 7.99
CA ALA A 14 8.53 15.93 7.16
C ALA A 14 8.08 14.65 7.86
N LEU A 15 7.42 14.77 9.03
CA LEU A 15 6.38 13.81 9.45
C LEU A 15 5.17 14.03 8.54
N ILE A 16 5.34 13.65 7.27
CA ILE A 16 4.25 13.42 6.35
C ILE A 16 3.51 12.23 6.96
N ILE A 17 2.48 12.54 7.75
CA ILE A 17 1.28 11.72 7.73
C ILE A 17 0.98 11.60 6.25
N ALA A 18 1.24 10.43 5.66
CA ALA A 18 0.77 10.13 4.33
C ALA A 18 -0.75 10.08 4.46
N VAL A 19 -1.38 11.26 4.38
CA VAL A 19 -2.78 11.33 4.03
C VAL A 19 -2.84 10.62 2.69
N PRO A 20 -3.70 9.61 2.50
CA PRO A 20 -3.86 8.98 1.20
C PRO A 20 -4.16 10.08 0.19
N VAL A 21 -3.19 10.41 -0.65
CA VAL A 21 -3.42 11.32 -1.78
C VAL A 21 -4.15 10.47 -2.79
N TYR A 22 -5.48 10.53 -2.78
CA TYR A 22 -6.31 9.96 -3.82
C TYR A 22 -5.86 10.56 -5.16
N ALA A 23 -5.36 9.72 -6.06
CA ALA A 23 -4.96 10.18 -7.38
C ALA A 23 -6.23 10.49 -8.19
N ALA A 24 -6.52 11.78 -8.37
CA ALA A 24 -7.56 12.24 -9.27
C ALA A 24 -7.02 12.25 -10.70
N ASP A 25 -7.59 11.41 -11.57
CA ASP A 25 -7.19 11.25 -12.96
C ASP A 25 -8.20 11.95 -13.90
N PRO A 26 -7.80 13.06 -14.55
CA PRO A 26 -8.67 13.80 -15.44
C PRO A 26 -8.69 13.22 -16.85
N ASN A 27 -9.85 12.73 -17.28
CA ASN A 27 -10.15 12.38 -18.67
C ASN A 27 -10.88 13.57 -19.34
N LEU A 28 -10.12 14.59 -19.72
CA LEU A 28 -10.63 15.73 -20.48
C LEU A 28 -9.53 16.49 -21.22
N ASP A 29 -9.76 16.81 -22.48
CA ASP A 29 -8.97 17.76 -23.25
C ASP A 29 -9.83 18.95 -23.71
N GLY A 30 -9.21 19.97 -24.29
CA GLY A 30 -9.85 21.23 -24.61
C GLY A 30 -9.35 21.84 -25.91
N GLY A 31 -10.18 22.72 -26.47
CA GLY A 31 -9.92 23.41 -27.71
C GLY A 31 -10.68 24.72 -27.82
N GLY A 32 -11.24 24.94 -29.00
CA GLY A 32 -11.91 26.16 -29.40
C GLY A 32 -10.97 27.12 -30.12
N GLY A 33 -11.31 28.39 -30.04
CA GLY A 33 -10.65 29.48 -30.74
C GLY A 33 -11.26 30.81 -30.32
N ASN A 34 -11.29 31.77 -31.24
CA ASN A 34 -11.91 33.06 -30.94
C ASN A 34 -13.45 32.93 -30.93
N MET A 35 -14.09 33.72 -30.09
CA MET A 35 -15.54 33.81 -29.94
C MET A 35 -16.19 34.87 -30.85
N GLY A 36 -15.38 35.68 -31.53
CA GLY A 36 -15.86 36.82 -32.31
C GLY A 36 -16.29 38.00 -31.43
N GLU A 37 -16.65 39.11 -32.08
CA GLU A 37 -17.10 40.34 -31.41
C GLU A 37 -18.61 40.29 -31.12
N ALA A 38 -19.00 40.87 -29.99
CA ALA A 38 -20.40 41.04 -29.61
C ALA A 38 -21.06 42.10 -30.50
N THR A 39 -22.03 41.72 -31.33
CA THR A 39 -22.81 42.67 -32.14
C THR A 39 -24.29 42.35 -32.04
N GLY A 40 -25.14 43.38 -31.89
CA GLY A 40 -26.61 43.22 -31.84
C GLY A 40 -27.19 42.80 -30.48
N THR A 41 -28.38 42.18 -30.52
CA THR A 41 -29.19 41.79 -29.34
C THR A 41 -28.76 40.45 -28.71
N SER A 42 -27.81 39.75 -29.35
CA SER A 42 -27.24 38.49 -28.89
C SER A 42 -25.73 38.62 -28.73
N TRP A 43 -25.23 38.42 -27.51
CA TRP A 43 -23.80 38.56 -27.20
C TRP A 43 -23.39 37.75 -25.97
N TRP A 44 -22.10 37.67 -25.72
CA TRP A 44 -21.53 36.93 -24.58
C TRP A 44 -20.41 37.75 -23.91
N SER A 45 -20.05 37.40 -22.67
CA SER A 45 -18.97 38.07 -21.93
C SER A 45 -17.74 37.17 -21.76
N PRO A 46 -16.55 37.56 -22.28
CA PRO A 46 -15.29 36.86 -22.03
C PRO A 46 -15.00 36.57 -20.56
N GLY A 47 -14.77 35.29 -20.26
CA GLY A 47 -14.46 34.79 -18.91
C GLY A 47 -15.66 34.74 -17.96
N ARG A 48 -16.87 34.92 -18.48
CA ARG A 48 -18.12 34.66 -17.74
C ARG A 48 -18.63 33.26 -18.09
N ASP A 49 -18.07 32.28 -17.42
CA ASP A 49 -18.33 30.86 -17.63
C ASP A 49 -18.53 30.11 -16.30
N GLY A 50 -18.88 28.83 -16.42
CA GLY A 50 -19.11 27.94 -15.30
C GLY A 50 -18.94 26.48 -15.67
N VAL A 51 -19.14 25.60 -14.70
CA VAL A 51 -19.18 24.15 -14.90
C VAL A 51 -20.34 23.57 -14.12
N ARG A 52 -21.15 22.73 -14.77
CA ARG A 52 -22.10 21.83 -14.12
C ARG A 52 -21.38 20.56 -13.72
N VAL A 53 -21.60 20.13 -12.49
CA VAL A 53 -20.99 18.93 -11.92
C VAL A 53 -22.09 17.95 -11.52
N THR A 54 -21.91 16.69 -11.89
CA THR A 54 -22.76 15.57 -11.45
C THR A 54 -21.87 14.44 -10.94
N ILE A 55 -22.16 13.85 -9.78
CA ILE A 55 -21.46 12.68 -9.27
C ILE A 55 -22.09 11.42 -9.87
N ILE A 56 -21.27 10.58 -10.48
CA ILE A 56 -21.66 9.35 -11.17
C ILE A 56 -21.04 8.16 -10.44
N ARG A 57 -21.83 7.12 -10.17
CA ARG A 57 -21.30 5.85 -9.64
C ARG A 57 -20.65 5.05 -10.77
N ASP A 58 -19.42 4.59 -10.55
CA ASP A 58 -18.62 3.91 -11.59
C ASP A 58 -19.22 2.55 -12.00
N SER A 59 -19.79 1.80 -11.04
CA SER A 59 -20.25 0.43 -11.28
C SER A 59 -21.36 0.29 -12.33
N ASP A 60 -22.20 1.30 -12.50
CA ASP A 60 -23.38 1.27 -13.36
C ASP A 60 -23.63 2.58 -14.13
N ASN A 61 -22.71 3.53 -14.06
CA ASN A 61 -22.81 4.85 -14.69
C ASN A 61 -24.09 5.63 -14.31
N ALA A 62 -24.61 5.38 -13.10
CA ALA A 62 -25.79 6.06 -12.60
C ALA A 62 -25.44 7.42 -11.96
N PRO A 63 -26.12 8.52 -12.33
CA PRO A 63 -26.05 9.76 -11.56
C PRO A 63 -26.59 9.54 -10.15
N VAL A 64 -25.79 9.85 -9.13
CA VAL A 64 -26.15 9.68 -7.71
C VAL A 64 -26.45 11.00 -7.01
N THR A 65 -26.19 12.13 -7.66
CA THR A 65 -26.57 13.47 -7.19
C THR A 65 -27.35 14.23 -8.24
N ALA A 66 -28.17 15.19 -7.80
CA ALA A 66 -28.66 16.23 -8.69
C ALA A 66 -27.47 17.08 -9.21
N PRO A 67 -27.51 17.56 -10.46
CA PRO A 67 -26.44 18.41 -10.98
C PRO A 67 -26.39 19.78 -10.27
N VAL A 68 -25.18 20.25 -9.99
CA VAL A 68 -24.93 21.57 -9.40
C VAL A 68 -24.06 22.40 -10.32
N ASP A 69 -24.29 23.71 -10.37
CA ASP A 69 -23.55 24.61 -11.26
C ASP A 69 -22.57 25.43 -10.41
N PHE A 70 -21.33 25.55 -10.87
CA PHE A 70 -20.31 26.40 -10.30
C PHE A 70 -19.97 27.56 -11.24
N SER A 71 -19.77 28.77 -10.67
CA SER A 71 -19.26 29.92 -11.41
C SER A 71 -18.51 30.89 -10.49
N ASN A 72 -17.54 31.61 -11.04
CA ASN A 72 -16.83 32.68 -10.31
C ASN A 72 -17.75 33.87 -10.00
N GLY A 73 -18.78 34.10 -10.82
CA GLY A 73 -19.77 35.17 -10.67
C GLY A 73 -21.08 34.67 -10.07
N ALA A 74 -21.87 35.60 -9.52
CA ALA A 74 -23.19 35.27 -8.95
C ALA A 74 -24.27 35.03 -10.02
N ASN A 75 -24.08 35.54 -11.25
CA ASN A 75 -24.98 35.37 -12.39
C ASN A 75 -26.47 35.64 -12.07
N SER A 76 -26.75 36.69 -11.28
CA SER A 76 -28.10 37.06 -10.82
C SER A 76 -29.00 37.66 -11.89
N ASP A 77 -28.43 38.05 -13.02
CA ASP A 77 -29.08 38.63 -14.20
C ASP A 77 -29.55 37.57 -15.21
N ILE A 78 -29.31 36.28 -14.96
CA ILE A 78 -29.84 35.19 -15.79
C ILE A 78 -31.36 35.13 -15.60
N VAL A 79 -32.07 35.18 -16.72
CA VAL A 79 -33.54 35.17 -16.79
C VAL A 79 -34.05 33.79 -17.18
N PHE A 80 -33.35 33.12 -18.09
CA PHE A 80 -33.71 31.79 -18.56
C PHE A 80 -32.56 30.81 -18.36
N HIS A 81 -32.90 29.63 -17.85
CA HIS A 81 -32.01 28.48 -17.84
C HIS A 81 -32.85 27.22 -18.07
N PHE A 82 -32.26 26.06 -17.86
CA PHE A 82 -32.99 24.81 -17.95
C PHE A 82 -33.04 24.14 -16.58
N GLU A 83 -34.05 23.33 -16.35
CA GLU A 83 -34.06 22.42 -15.21
C GLU A 83 -32.80 21.56 -15.26
N LYS A 84 -32.02 21.59 -14.17
CA LYS A 84 -30.67 21.05 -14.17
C LYS A 84 -30.71 19.52 -14.32
N SER A 85 -30.41 19.06 -15.52
CA SER A 85 -30.14 17.65 -15.81
C SER A 85 -28.72 17.49 -16.34
N SER A 86 -28.16 16.29 -16.15
CA SER A 86 -26.85 15.95 -16.68
C SER A 86 -26.93 15.54 -18.14
N LYS A 87 -25.83 15.68 -18.89
CA LYS A 87 -25.72 15.15 -20.27
C LYS A 87 -26.19 13.70 -20.38
N LEU A 88 -25.80 12.84 -19.43
CA LEU A 88 -26.24 11.45 -19.36
C LEU A 88 -27.76 11.29 -19.32
N SER A 89 -28.45 12.16 -18.58
CA SER A 89 -29.91 12.13 -18.44
C SER A 89 -30.60 12.60 -19.73
N TYR A 90 -30.09 13.66 -20.36
CA TYR A 90 -30.58 14.14 -21.65
C TYR A 90 -30.43 13.07 -22.76
N CYS A 91 -29.27 12.39 -22.82
CA CYS A 91 -29.05 11.30 -23.77
C CYS A 91 -29.97 10.09 -23.53
N LYS A 92 -30.51 9.93 -22.32
CA LYS A 92 -31.52 8.92 -21.96
C LYS A 92 -32.97 9.39 -22.18
N GLY A 93 -33.17 10.55 -22.82
CA GLY A 93 -34.49 11.06 -23.19
C GLY A 93 -35.13 12.01 -22.19
N THR A 94 -34.38 12.55 -21.22
CA THR A 94 -34.88 13.63 -20.36
C THR A 94 -35.24 14.83 -21.23
N GLU A 95 -36.44 15.38 -21.06
CA GLU A 95 -36.87 16.54 -21.85
C GLU A 95 -36.14 17.81 -21.40
N LEU A 96 -35.79 18.66 -22.37
CA LEU A 96 -35.25 19.99 -22.09
C LEU A 96 -36.39 20.94 -21.65
N ILE A 97 -36.47 21.23 -20.36
CA ILE A 97 -37.50 22.10 -19.77
C ILE A 97 -36.88 23.47 -19.46
N LEU A 98 -37.51 24.53 -19.98
CA LEU A 98 -37.11 25.91 -19.71
C LEU A 98 -37.53 26.28 -18.29
N ASP A 99 -36.59 26.84 -17.54
CA ASP A 99 -36.78 27.31 -16.18
C ASP A 99 -36.57 28.84 -16.12
N THR A 100 -37.49 29.51 -15.46
CA THR A 100 -37.55 30.98 -15.31
C THR A 100 -37.36 31.41 -13.85
N ASP A 101 -37.14 30.45 -12.95
CA ASP A 101 -36.81 30.74 -11.57
C ASP A 101 -35.44 31.40 -11.47
N LYS A 102 -35.14 31.93 -10.27
CA LYS A 102 -33.86 32.55 -10.01
C LYS A 102 -32.73 31.53 -10.18
N TYR A 103 -31.86 31.77 -11.17
CA TYR A 103 -30.69 30.95 -11.41
C TYR A 103 -29.79 30.86 -10.17
N LYS A 104 -29.37 29.64 -9.84
CA LYS A 104 -28.50 29.34 -8.68
C LYS A 104 -27.23 28.66 -9.13
N CYS A 105 -26.09 29.21 -8.72
CA CYS A 105 -24.79 28.56 -8.85
C CYS A 105 -23.99 28.72 -7.56
N PHE A 106 -23.10 27.78 -7.29
CA PHE A 106 -22.15 27.84 -6.18
C PHE A 106 -20.93 28.65 -6.61
N ARG A 107 -20.53 29.57 -5.74
CA ARG A 107 -19.25 30.25 -5.90
C ARG A 107 -18.17 29.41 -5.20
N PRO A 108 -17.19 28.88 -5.94
CA PRO A 108 -16.13 28.09 -5.33
C PRO A 108 -15.26 28.97 -4.43
N LYS A 109 -14.66 28.38 -3.38
CA LYS A 109 -13.82 29.15 -2.43
C LYS A 109 -12.57 29.69 -3.13
N GLN A 110 -12.00 28.88 -4.00
CA GLN A 110 -10.96 29.33 -4.93
C GLN A 110 -11.57 29.60 -6.30
N ALA A 111 -11.15 30.70 -6.92
CA ALA A 111 -11.61 31.03 -8.25
C ALA A 111 -11.26 29.91 -9.26
N MET A 112 -12.25 29.50 -10.05
CA MET A 112 -12.07 28.60 -11.18
C MET A 112 -11.21 29.26 -12.26
N PRO A 113 -10.36 28.49 -12.96
CA PRO A 113 -9.77 28.96 -14.20
C PRO A 113 -10.87 29.23 -15.23
N TYR A 114 -10.56 30.02 -16.26
CA TYR A 114 -11.45 30.15 -17.41
C TYR A 114 -11.59 28.78 -18.08
N ILE A 115 -12.84 28.38 -18.30
CA ILE A 115 -13.21 27.10 -18.86
C ILE A 115 -13.37 27.23 -20.36
N VAL A 116 -14.06 28.28 -20.80
CA VAL A 116 -14.42 28.46 -22.20
C VAL A 116 -13.46 29.46 -22.84
N ASN A 117 -12.72 29.02 -23.85
CA ASN A 117 -11.63 29.78 -24.43
C ASN A 117 -12.08 31.05 -25.15
N SER A 118 -11.30 32.13 -25.03
CA SER A 118 -11.50 33.37 -25.78
C SER A 118 -10.22 34.18 -25.94
N LYS A 119 -10.20 35.13 -26.88
CA LYS A 119 -9.00 35.95 -27.16
C LYS A 119 -8.54 36.78 -25.95
N SER A 120 -9.47 37.38 -25.20
CA SER A 120 -9.14 38.24 -24.06
C SER A 120 -9.02 37.48 -22.74
N ARG A 121 -9.64 36.29 -22.65
CA ARG A 121 -9.59 35.38 -21.50
C ARG A 121 -9.26 33.97 -21.99
N PRO A 122 -7.98 33.64 -22.18
CA PRO A 122 -7.58 32.32 -22.67
C PRO A 122 -7.84 31.25 -21.60
N ALA A 123 -8.42 30.13 -22.02
CA ALA A 123 -8.60 28.95 -21.18
C ALA A 123 -7.36 28.04 -21.28
N SER A 124 -7.00 27.37 -20.18
CA SER A 124 -5.88 26.44 -20.15
C SER A 124 -6.38 25.09 -19.66
N ILE A 125 -6.33 24.08 -20.54
CA ILE A 125 -6.76 22.73 -20.17
C ILE A 125 -5.96 22.16 -19.00
N ALA A 126 -4.66 22.43 -18.93
CA ALA A 126 -3.81 22.06 -17.81
C ALA A 126 -4.28 22.71 -16.49
N ALA A 127 -4.70 23.98 -16.52
CA ALA A 127 -5.24 24.66 -15.35
C ALA A 127 -6.62 24.09 -14.94
N ILE A 128 -7.47 23.75 -15.91
CA ILE A 128 -8.78 23.12 -15.67
C ILE A 128 -8.60 21.74 -15.02
N ARG A 129 -7.74 20.89 -15.59
CA ARG A 129 -7.36 19.59 -15.03
C ARG A 129 -6.85 19.74 -13.60
N SER A 130 -5.85 20.59 -13.41
CA SER A 130 -5.28 20.85 -12.09
C SER A 130 -6.34 21.33 -11.11
N TYR A 131 -7.24 22.24 -11.52
CA TYR A 131 -8.28 22.75 -10.65
C TYR A 131 -9.25 21.66 -10.19
N PHE A 132 -9.76 20.83 -11.10
CA PHE A 132 -10.71 19.76 -10.78
C PHE A 132 -10.07 18.47 -10.25
N CYS A 133 -8.75 18.39 -10.14
CA CYS A 133 -8.03 17.33 -9.42
C CYS A 133 -7.58 17.74 -8.01
N ARG A 134 -7.87 18.96 -7.57
CA ARG A 134 -7.44 19.45 -6.25
C ARG A 134 -8.40 19.06 -5.14
N GLU A 135 -7.84 18.64 -4.02
CA GLU A 135 -8.57 18.28 -2.79
C GLU A 135 -9.60 19.34 -2.38
N GLY A 136 -9.19 20.60 -2.28
CA GLY A 136 -10.09 21.69 -1.89
C GLY A 136 -11.28 21.87 -2.85
N THR A 137 -11.08 21.63 -4.14
CA THR A 137 -12.17 21.65 -5.14
C THR A 137 -13.12 20.48 -4.92
N MET A 138 -12.59 19.29 -4.62
CA MET A 138 -13.41 18.10 -4.34
C MET A 138 -14.23 18.27 -3.07
N GLN A 139 -13.67 18.89 -2.03
CA GLN A 139 -14.39 19.26 -0.81
C GLN A 139 -15.52 20.27 -1.11
N ASP A 140 -15.25 21.29 -1.91
CA ASP A 140 -16.28 22.27 -2.31
C ASP A 140 -17.41 21.60 -3.13
N ILE A 141 -17.07 20.64 -4.00
CA ILE A 141 -18.05 19.84 -4.76
C ILE A 141 -18.88 18.95 -3.82
N ALA A 142 -18.25 18.21 -2.92
CA ALA A 142 -18.90 17.36 -1.92
C ALA A 142 -19.91 18.17 -1.08
N VAL A 143 -19.52 19.36 -0.62
CA VAL A 143 -20.41 20.26 0.13
C VAL A 143 -21.58 20.75 -0.73
N ALA A 144 -21.33 21.17 -1.97
CA ALA A 144 -22.36 21.70 -2.85
C ALA A 144 -23.41 20.64 -3.26
N THR A 145 -22.97 19.40 -3.46
CA THR A 145 -23.85 18.28 -3.82
C THR A 145 -24.47 17.58 -2.62
N GLY A 146 -23.95 17.83 -1.41
CA GLY A 146 -24.34 17.11 -0.19
C GLY A 146 -23.82 15.66 -0.15
N PHE A 147 -22.81 15.33 -0.97
CA PHE A 147 -22.25 13.98 -1.07
C PHE A 147 -21.02 13.83 -0.16
N PRO A 148 -20.82 12.69 0.54
CA PRO A 148 -19.69 12.53 1.44
C PRO A 148 -18.34 12.60 0.70
N TYR A 149 -17.42 13.44 1.19
CA TYR A 149 -16.10 13.64 0.55
C TYR A 149 -15.30 12.33 0.44
N GLU A 150 -15.18 11.58 1.54
CA GLU A 150 -14.44 10.31 1.56
C GLU A 150 -15.03 9.27 0.59
N GLU A 151 -16.35 9.30 0.40
CA GLU A 151 -17.02 8.41 -0.55
C GLU A 151 -16.77 8.88 -1.99
N LEU A 152 -16.82 10.19 -2.26
CA LEU A 152 -16.55 10.76 -3.58
C LEU A 152 -15.17 10.34 -4.09
N VAL A 153 -14.14 10.46 -3.26
CA VAL A 153 -12.75 10.18 -3.65
C VAL A 153 -12.35 8.72 -3.53
N SER A 154 -13.22 7.83 -3.03
CA SER A 154 -12.93 6.41 -2.78
C SER A 154 -12.53 5.57 -4.02
N GLY A 155 -12.81 6.09 -5.22
CA GLY A 155 -12.65 5.39 -6.49
C GLY A 155 -13.88 4.64 -6.99
N ALA A 156 -14.96 4.58 -6.20
CA ALA A 156 -16.25 4.03 -6.63
C ALA A 156 -17.11 5.03 -7.43
N TYR A 157 -16.67 6.29 -7.53
CA TYR A 157 -17.42 7.38 -8.14
C TYR A 157 -16.55 8.21 -9.09
N LYS A 158 -17.20 8.99 -9.95
CA LYS A 158 -16.60 9.92 -10.91
C LYS A 158 -17.32 11.26 -10.86
N LEU A 159 -16.62 12.31 -11.27
CA LEU A 159 -17.27 13.58 -11.61
C LEU A 159 -17.52 13.64 -13.11
N LEU A 160 -18.76 13.94 -13.50
CA LEU A 160 -19.09 14.44 -14.83
C LEU A 160 -19.10 15.97 -14.78
N LEU A 161 -18.25 16.59 -15.60
CA LEU A 161 -18.12 18.04 -15.76
C LEU A 161 -18.72 18.46 -17.10
N GLU A 162 -19.56 19.49 -17.10
CA GLU A 162 -20.14 20.05 -18.32
C GLU A 162 -19.91 21.58 -18.32
N PRO A 163 -19.27 22.17 -19.34
CA PRO A 163 -19.01 23.60 -19.37
C PRO A 163 -20.33 24.36 -19.54
N ILE A 164 -20.42 25.54 -18.91
CA ILE A 164 -21.57 26.46 -18.98
C ILE A 164 -21.11 27.79 -19.56
N VAL A 165 -21.93 28.36 -20.46
CA VAL A 165 -21.84 29.78 -20.84
C VAL A 165 -23.03 30.58 -20.32
N TYR A 166 -22.77 31.86 -20.10
CA TYR A 166 -23.78 32.88 -19.81
C TYR A 166 -23.86 33.86 -20.99
N VAL A 167 -24.95 33.80 -21.74
CA VAL A 167 -25.10 34.50 -23.03
C VAL A 167 -26.39 35.31 -23.06
N ARG A 168 -26.37 36.46 -23.71
CA ARG A 168 -27.58 37.17 -24.13
C ARG A 168 -28.02 36.62 -25.48
N TYR A 169 -29.27 36.22 -25.60
CA TYR A 169 -29.90 35.73 -26.82
C TYR A 169 -31.26 36.39 -26.96
N HIS A 170 -31.47 37.16 -28.03
CA HIS A 170 -32.65 38.03 -28.23
C HIS A 170 -32.99 38.88 -27.00
N ASP A 171 -32.00 39.62 -26.51
CA ASP A 171 -32.12 40.51 -25.35
C ASP A 171 -32.37 39.87 -23.98
N ILE A 172 -32.40 38.53 -23.92
CA ILE A 172 -32.62 37.79 -22.68
C ILE A 172 -31.36 37.03 -22.31
N MET A 173 -31.02 37.02 -21.01
CA MET A 173 -29.84 36.33 -20.50
C MET A 173 -30.14 34.86 -20.21
N TYR A 174 -29.34 33.98 -20.81
CA TYR A 174 -29.42 32.53 -20.68
C TYR A 174 -28.19 31.94 -19.99
N ALA A 175 -28.40 30.88 -19.20
CA ALA A 175 -27.36 29.95 -18.79
C ALA A 175 -27.59 28.59 -19.48
N MET A 176 -26.57 28.04 -20.12
CA MET A 176 -26.68 26.75 -20.81
C MET A 176 -25.36 25.97 -20.83
N THR A 177 -25.45 24.65 -20.67
CA THR A 177 -24.37 23.72 -21.04
C THR A 177 -24.29 23.54 -22.55
N ALA A 178 -23.21 22.93 -23.05
CA ALA A 178 -23.10 22.60 -24.47
C ALA A 178 -24.27 21.72 -24.97
N THR A 179 -24.65 20.71 -24.17
CA THR A 179 -25.75 19.79 -24.49
C THR A 179 -27.08 20.53 -24.54
N GLU A 180 -27.35 21.39 -23.55
CA GLU A 180 -28.56 22.21 -23.51
C GLU A 180 -28.62 23.19 -24.70
N ALA A 181 -27.49 23.81 -25.06
CA ALA A 181 -27.42 24.71 -26.20
C ALA A 181 -27.79 24.01 -27.51
N ALA A 182 -27.27 22.80 -27.76
CA ALA A 182 -27.58 22.02 -28.96
C ALA A 182 -29.04 21.54 -28.98
N LEU A 183 -29.56 21.06 -27.84
CA LEU A 183 -30.98 20.66 -27.74
C LEU A 183 -31.92 21.85 -27.92
N TYR A 184 -31.58 23.01 -27.35
CA TYR A 184 -32.37 24.23 -27.51
C TYR A 184 -32.30 24.75 -28.94
N ASN A 185 -31.14 24.70 -29.59
CA ASN A 185 -30.96 25.07 -30.98
C ASN A 185 -31.92 24.31 -31.91
N LYS A 186 -32.10 23.00 -31.67
CA LYS A 186 -33.12 22.19 -32.37
C LYS A 186 -34.55 22.70 -32.13
N LYS A 187 -34.90 23.06 -30.88
CA LYS A 187 -36.21 23.62 -30.53
C LYS A 187 -36.49 24.97 -31.22
N VAL A 188 -35.46 25.80 -31.41
CA VAL A 188 -35.58 27.11 -32.08
C VAL A 188 -35.19 27.07 -33.57
N SER A 189 -35.18 25.87 -34.18
CA SER A 189 -34.92 25.70 -35.63
C SER A 189 -33.62 26.34 -36.14
N GLY A 190 -32.54 26.24 -35.36
CA GLY A 190 -31.21 26.71 -35.74
C GLY A 190 -30.91 28.18 -35.40
N ASP A 191 -31.88 28.92 -34.86
CA ASP A 191 -31.73 30.36 -34.63
C ASP A 191 -30.64 30.68 -33.57
N LEU A 192 -30.47 29.83 -32.56
CA LEU A 192 -29.40 30.00 -31.56
C LEU A 192 -28.01 29.90 -32.22
N LYS A 193 -27.81 28.89 -33.08
CA LYS A 193 -26.57 28.71 -33.84
C LYS A 193 -26.31 29.90 -34.75
N ASN A 194 -27.34 30.43 -35.41
CA ASN A 194 -27.21 31.58 -36.31
C ASN A 194 -26.74 32.86 -35.58
N ASN A 195 -27.20 33.07 -34.35
CA ASN A 195 -26.89 34.28 -33.58
C ASN A 195 -25.63 34.16 -32.71
N LEU A 196 -25.28 32.96 -32.24
CA LEU A 196 -24.19 32.73 -31.27
C LEU A 196 -23.23 31.61 -31.71
N LEU A 197 -23.06 31.40 -33.02
CA LEU A 197 -22.31 30.31 -33.64
C LEU A 197 -20.99 29.95 -32.94
N ASN A 198 -20.09 30.93 -32.81
CA ASN A 198 -18.75 30.71 -32.25
C ASN A 198 -18.78 30.38 -30.75
N VAL A 199 -19.85 30.76 -30.04
CA VAL A 199 -20.02 30.48 -28.63
C VAL A 199 -20.63 29.10 -28.46
N THR A 200 -21.87 28.91 -28.92
CA THR A 200 -22.71 27.75 -28.60
C THR A 200 -22.32 26.49 -29.38
N HIS A 201 -21.78 26.64 -30.60
CA HIS A 201 -21.48 25.52 -31.50
C HIS A 201 -19.99 25.37 -31.80
N LYS A 202 -19.12 26.11 -31.11
CA LYS A 202 -17.67 25.97 -31.27
C LYS A 202 -16.98 25.97 -29.92
N ASN A 203 -16.87 27.11 -29.26
CA ASN A 203 -15.99 27.20 -28.08
C ASN A 203 -16.59 26.56 -26.82
N LEU A 204 -17.91 26.63 -26.61
CA LEU A 204 -18.58 25.93 -25.51
C LEU A 204 -18.42 24.39 -25.58
N PRO A 205 -18.78 23.72 -26.69
CA PRO A 205 -18.60 22.27 -26.79
C PRO A 205 -17.14 21.84 -26.85
N MET A 206 -16.23 22.69 -27.37
CA MET A 206 -14.79 22.41 -27.38
C MET A 206 -14.10 22.74 -26.06
N ALA A 207 -14.79 23.34 -25.08
CA ALA A 207 -14.16 23.70 -23.80
C ALA A 207 -13.70 22.46 -23.02
N MET A 208 -14.46 21.36 -23.14
CA MET A 208 -14.11 20.05 -22.59
C MET A 208 -14.64 18.94 -23.51
N PHE A 209 -13.78 17.98 -23.85
CA PHE A 209 -14.14 16.71 -24.51
C PHE A 209 -13.26 15.57 -23.98
N LEU A 210 -13.67 14.32 -24.18
CA LEU A 210 -12.94 13.18 -23.62
C LEU A 210 -11.71 12.79 -24.46
N GLU A 211 -10.63 12.43 -23.76
CA GLU A 211 -9.43 11.81 -24.38
C GLU A 211 -9.59 10.30 -24.53
N THR A 212 -10.33 9.68 -23.62
CA THR A 212 -10.66 8.25 -23.63
C THR A 212 -12.15 8.07 -23.50
N ALA A 213 -12.73 7.12 -24.25
CA ALA A 213 -14.17 6.85 -24.19
C ALA A 213 -14.62 6.43 -22.78
N ASP A 214 -15.72 7.00 -22.29
CA ASP A 214 -16.24 6.77 -20.94
C ASP A 214 -17.72 7.18 -20.85
N LEU A 215 -18.46 6.63 -19.89
CA LEU A 215 -19.90 6.89 -19.68
C LEU A 215 -20.78 6.69 -20.94
N GLY A 216 -20.29 5.93 -21.93
CA GLY A 216 -20.95 5.72 -23.23
C GLY A 216 -20.69 6.82 -24.27
N PHE A 217 -19.84 7.81 -23.97
CA PHE A 217 -19.38 8.84 -24.89
C PHE A 217 -17.99 8.49 -25.44
N PRO A 218 -17.72 8.68 -26.75
CA PRO A 218 -16.42 8.37 -27.33
C PRO A 218 -15.38 9.46 -26.99
N ALA A 219 -14.11 9.10 -27.13
CA ALA A 219 -13.03 10.09 -27.21
C ALA A 219 -13.21 10.96 -28.46
N TRP A 220 -12.83 12.22 -28.39
CA TRP A 220 -12.91 13.12 -29.55
C TRP A 220 -11.60 13.16 -30.33
N GLU A 221 -11.62 12.60 -31.53
CA GLU A 221 -10.48 12.60 -32.47
C GLU A 221 -10.63 13.66 -33.58
N GLY A 222 -11.72 14.41 -33.57
CA GLY A 222 -12.03 15.40 -34.59
C GLY A 222 -11.31 16.75 -34.41
N PRO A 223 -11.53 17.71 -35.31
CA PRO A 223 -10.92 19.03 -35.20
C PRO A 223 -11.32 19.74 -33.90
N THR A 224 -10.34 20.29 -33.19
CA THR A 224 -10.56 20.95 -31.89
C THR A 224 -10.86 22.45 -32.01
N ASN A 225 -10.87 23.02 -33.22
CA ASN A 225 -11.03 24.46 -33.44
C ASN A 225 -12.11 24.82 -34.48
N GLN A 226 -13.03 23.90 -34.78
CA GLN A 226 -14.09 24.07 -35.77
C GLN A 226 -15.48 24.14 -35.13
N VAL A 227 -16.43 24.71 -35.88
CA VAL A 227 -17.86 24.65 -35.55
C VAL A 227 -18.33 23.20 -35.64
N GLN A 228 -19.22 22.81 -34.73
CA GLN A 228 -19.78 21.48 -34.60
C GLN A 228 -21.29 21.50 -34.81
N GLU A 229 -21.81 20.38 -35.30
CA GLU A 229 -23.25 20.16 -35.45
C GLU A 229 -23.89 19.70 -34.13
N ASP A 230 -25.20 19.91 -34.00
CA ASP A 230 -25.94 19.59 -32.78
C ASP A 230 -25.73 18.13 -32.35
N GLU A 231 -25.75 17.19 -33.30
CA GLU A 231 -25.53 15.76 -33.05
C GLU A 231 -24.14 15.48 -32.47
N ASN A 232 -23.10 16.15 -32.97
CA ASN A 232 -21.74 15.98 -32.45
C ASN A 232 -21.64 16.52 -31.03
N ILE A 233 -22.29 17.65 -30.77
CA ILE A 233 -22.32 18.25 -29.44
C ILE A 233 -23.02 17.32 -28.45
N ILE A 234 -24.21 16.84 -28.81
CA ILE A 234 -25.01 15.96 -27.96
C ILE A 234 -24.29 14.64 -27.70
N ASN A 235 -23.69 14.02 -28.72
CA ASN A 235 -23.15 12.67 -28.61
C ASN A 235 -21.68 12.58 -28.19
N ASN A 236 -20.89 13.66 -28.29
CA ASN A 236 -19.43 13.54 -28.12
C ASN A 236 -18.76 14.67 -27.33
N LEU A 237 -19.38 15.85 -27.20
CA LEU A 237 -18.65 17.06 -26.77
C LEU A 237 -19.30 17.77 -25.58
N GLY A 238 -18.57 18.74 -25.02
CA GLY A 238 -19.01 19.54 -23.89
C GLY A 238 -19.10 18.72 -22.61
N LEU A 239 -18.14 17.83 -22.41
CA LEU A 239 -18.02 17.01 -21.21
C LEU A 239 -16.55 16.73 -20.86
N GLY A 240 -16.28 16.60 -19.57
CA GLY A 240 -15.04 16.08 -19.02
C GLY A 240 -15.32 15.16 -17.85
N ILE A 241 -14.41 14.22 -17.57
CA ILE A 241 -14.58 13.28 -16.46
C ILE A 241 -13.37 13.34 -15.54
N ILE A 242 -13.60 13.34 -14.22
CA ILE A 242 -12.57 13.11 -13.21
C ILE A 242 -12.83 11.76 -12.57
N ARG A 243 -11.84 10.88 -12.62
CA ARG A 243 -11.82 9.61 -11.90
C ARG A 243 -10.98 9.75 -10.65
N PHE A 244 -11.27 8.95 -9.64
CA PHE A 244 -10.43 8.82 -8.47
C PHE A 244 -9.88 7.41 -8.45
N SER A 245 -8.58 7.27 -8.26
CA SER A 245 -8.00 5.97 -7.92
C SER A 245 -8.09 5.80 -6.41
N ALA A 246 -8.45 4.59 -5.97
CA ALA A 246 -8.20 4.18 -4.59
C ALA A 246 -6.72 4.47 -4.25
N PRO A 247 -6.42 4.90 -3.02
CA PRO A 247 -5.04 5.14 -2.63
C PRO A 247 -4.25 3.86 -2.84
N ASP A 248 -2.99 4.00 -3.27
CA ASP A 248 -2.08 2.86 -3.30
C ASP A 248 -2.14 2.19 -1.93
N PRO A 249 -2.31 0.85 -1.86
CA PRO A 249 -2.19 0.16 -0.58
C PRO A 249 -0.84 0.56 0.02
N GLU A 250 -0.83 0.86 1.33
CA GLU A 250 0.43 1.14 2.03
C GLU A 250 1.45 0.08 1.61
N PRO A 251 2.69 0.48 1.23
CA PRO A 251 3.70 -0.51 0.89
C PRO A 251 3.76 -1.51 2.05
N PRO A 252 3.68 -2.83 1.76
CA PRO A 252 3.60 -3.83 2.82
C PRO A 252 4.76 -3.57 3.76
N LYS A 253 4.42 -3.31 5.03
CA LYS A 253 5.41 -3.04 6.06
C LYS A 253 6.44 -4.17 6.01
N GLU A 254 7.69 -3.83 5.69
CA GLU A 254 8.76 -4.83 5.64
C GLU A 254 8.75 -5.59 6.96
N SER A 255 8.73 -6.93 6.88
CA SER A 255 8.75 -7.75 8.08
C SER A 255 10.11 -7.61 8.74
N ASP A 256 10.14 -7.20 10.01
CA ASP A 256 11.35 -7.11 10.81
C ASP A 256 12.03 -8.49 10.97
N VAL A 257 11.24 -9.57 10.93
CA VAL A 257 11.73 -10.95 10.99
C VAL A 257 10.81 -11.89 10.21
N THR A 258 11.40 -12.93 9.60
CA THR A 258 10.64 -14.02 8.98
C THR A 258 10.80 -15.31 9.79
N TYR A 259 9.68 -15.88 10.22
CA TYR A 259 9.62 -17.21 10.83
C TYR A 259 8.87 -18.20 9.93
N ARG A 260 8.96 -19.48 10.28
CA ARG A 260 8.29 -20.57 9.55
C ARG A 260 7.06 -21.04 10.31
N CYS A 261 6.07 -21.60 9.61
CA CYS A 261 4.92 -22.24 10.24
C CYS A 261 5.34 -23.34 11.23
N ASP A 262 4.55 -23.51 12.30
CA ASP A 262 4.66 -24.56 13.33
C ASP A 262 6.10 -24.84 13.84
N THR A 263 6.83 -23.77 14.12
CA THR A 263 8.24 -23.81 14.52
C THR A 263 8.42 -23.13 15.87
N GLU A 264 9.25 -23.69 16.74
CA GLU A 264 9.70 -23.01 17.96
C GLU A 264 10.67 -21.90 17.58
N VAL A 265 10.44 -20.68 18.04
CA VAL A 265 11.30 -19.55 17.74
C VAL A 265 11.66 -18.83 19.03
N ILE A 266 12.81 -18.16 18.99
CA ILE A 266 13.27 -17.29 20.07
C ILE A 266 13.29 -15.88 19.50
N THR A 267 12.47 -15.01 20.08
CA THR A 267 12.43 -13.59 19.74
C THR A 267 13.11 -12.82 20.85
N SER A 268 14.04 -11.93 20.50
CA SER A 268 14.82 -11.16 21.47
C SER A 268 14.82 -9.67 21.17
N VAL A 269 15.03 -8.86 22.21
CA VAL A 269 15.34 -7.42 22.12
C VAL A 269 16.52 -7.11 23.03
N LEU A 270 17.25 -6.03 22.75
CA LEU A 270 18.30 -5.56 23.65
C LEU A 270 17.68 -4.62 24.69
N LEU A 271 17.91 -4.91 25.97
CA LEU A 271 17.62 -4.00 27.08
C LEU A 271 18.84 -3.18 27.44
N SER A 272 18.65 -1.90 27.74
CA SER A 272 19.70 -1.02 28.30
C SER A 272 19.15 -0.15 29.42
N THR A 273 20.04 0.26 30.33
CA THR A 273 19.66 1.01 31.55
C THR A 273 20.78 1.93 32.03
N ASP A 274 20.42 3.13 32.48
CA ASP A 274 21.35 4.08 33.11
C ASP A 274 21.47 3.88 34.63
N SER A 275 20.61 3.01 35.20
CA SER A 275 20.66 2.59 36.61
C SER A 275 21.04 1.11 36.71
N GLN A 276 21.56 0.71 37.87
CA GLN A 276 21.76 -0.71 38.18
C GLN A 276 20.42 -1.45 38.27
N LYS A 277 20.39 -2.71 37.85
CA LYS A 277 19.27 -3.65 38.02
C LYS A 277 19.77 -4.83 38.85
N THR A 278 19.11 -5.05 39.97
CA THR A 278 19.53 -5.94 41.07
C THR A 278 18.32 -6.79 41.49
N PRO A 279 18.46 -7.80 42.36
CA PRO A 279 17.35 -8.57 42.91
C PRO A 279 16.27 -7.69 43.58
N ASP A 280 16.63 -6.53 44.11
CA ASP A 280 15.67 -5.59 44.72
C ASP A 280 14.80 -4.85 43.69
N SER A 281 15.32 -4.67 42.48
CA SER A 281 14.63 -3.98 41.38
C SER A 281 15.08 -4.56 40.03
N PRO A 282 14.69 -5.81 39.72
CA PRO A 282 15.15 -6.50 38.52
C PRO A 282 14.56 -5.88 37.26
N ALA A 283 15.27 -6.03 36.14
CA ALA A 283 14.70 -5.75 34.84
C ALA A 283 13.78 -6.90 34.38
N TYR A 284 12.84 -6.56 33.50
CA TYR A 284 12.00 -7.54 32.82
C TYR A 284 11.71 -7.12 31.38
N ALA A 285 11.34 -8.08 30.54
CA ALA A 285 10.73 -7.83 29.24
C ALA A 285 9.48 -8.70 29.07
N ARG A 286 8.38 -8.08 28.63
CA ARG A 286 7.11 -8.73 28.30
C ARG A 286 6.84 -8.59 26.82
N PHE A 287 6.60 -9.72 26.16
CA PHE A 287 6.29 -9.81 24.75
C PHE A 287 4.83 -10.22 24.60
N THR A 288 4.01 -9.37 24.00
CA THR A 288 2.64 -9.70 23.62
C THR A 288 2.66 -10.23 22.20
N ILE A 289 2.38 -11.52 22.04
CA ILE A 289 2.44 -12.25 20.77
C ILE A 289 1.10 -12.94 20.57
N HIS A 290 0.36 -12.55 19.52
CA HIS A 290 -0.92 -13.17 19.18
C HIS A 290 -1.91 -13.22 20.36
N GLY A 291 -2.01 -12.10 21.09
CA GLY A 291 -2.87 -11.96 22.27
C GLY A 291 -2.37 -12.64 23.56
N LYS A 292 -1.26 -13.39 23.51
CA LYS A 292 -0.65 -14.02 24.68
C LYS A 292 0.60 -13.27 25.13
N THR A 293 0.75 -13.11 26.44
CA THR A 293 1.95 -12.49 27.02
C THR A 293 2.97 -13.56 27.40
N TYR A 294 4.22 -13.36 26.96
CA TYR A 294 5.41 -14.10 27.37
C TYR A 294 6.33 -13.15 28.13
N SER A 295 7.05 -13.64 29.14
CA SER A 295 7.91 -12.80 29.98
C SER A 295 9.29 -13.40 30.15
N HIS A 296 10.29 -12.52 30.20
CA HIS A 296 11.62 -12.79 30.72
C HIS A 296 11.83 -11.85 31.90
N THR A 297 11.97 -12.41 33.10
CA THR A 297 12.07 -11.68 34.37
C THR A 297 13.44 -11.91 35.01
N ASP A 298 13.68 -11.24 36.14
CA ASP A 298 14.89 -11.45 36.95
C ASP A 298 16.18 -11.18 36.17
N ILE A 299 16.11 -10.16 35.30
CA ILE A 299 17.24 -9.71 34.49
C ILE A 299 18.04 -8.69 35.28
N TYR A 300 19.30 -8.99 35.55
CA TYR A 300 20.22 -8.08 36.21
C TYR A 300 21.08 -7.38 35.17
N ILE A 301 21.43 -6.12 35.41
CA ILE A 301 22.24 -5.34 34.48
C ILE A 301 23.02 -4.31 35.30
N PRO A 302 24.35 -4.22 35.16
CA PRO A 302 25.13 -3.19 35.81
C PRO A 302 24.72 -1.80 35.29
N LYS A 303 25.03 -0.76 36.08
CA LYS A 303 24.73 0.63 35.69
C LYS A 303 25.39 0.97 34.33
N GLY A 304 24.58 1.44 33.38
CA GLY A 304 25.03 1.76 32.01
C GLY A 304 25.21 0.53 31.10
N GLY A 305 24.87 -0.66 31.59
CA GLY A 305 25.00 -1.92 30.86
C GLY A 305 23.81 -2.24 29.95
N SER A 306 23.92 -3.39 29.28
CA SER A 306 22.87 -3.94 28.42
C SER A 306 22.87 -5.46 28.43
N GLN A 307 21.71 -6.07 28.14
CA GLN A 307 21.55 -7.51 27.99
C GLN A 307 20.41 -7.82 27.02
N LEU A 308 20.49 -8.92 26.27
CA LEU A 308 19.35 -9.42 25.50
C LEU A 308 18.27 -9.94 26.46
N ALA A 309 17.02 -9.60 26.18
CA ALA A 309 15.86 -10.27 26.77
C ALA A 309 15.13 -11.01 25.66
N TRP A 310 14.68 -12.23 25.94
CA TRP A 310 14.07 -13.09 24.92
C TRP A 310 12.94 -13.95 25.47
N VAL A 311 12.08 -14.40 24.56
CA VAL A 311 11.05 -15.39 24.84
C VAL A 311 11.08 -16.49 23.80
N LYS A 312 10.89 -17.74 24.26
CA LYS A 312 10.69 -18.90 23.41
C LYS A 312 9.20 -19.16 23.24
N TRP A 313 8.74 -19.27 21.99
CA TRP A 313 7.33 -19.50 21.67
C TRP A 313 7.20 -20.32 20.38
N ARG A 314 5.99 -20.77 20.04
CA ARG A 314 5.70 -21.56 18.84
C ARG A 314 4.85 -20.74 17.87
N THR A 315 5.29 -20.64 16.62
CA THR A 315 4.56 -19.95 15.56
C THR A 315 3.26 -20.68 15.19
N PRO A 316 2.26 -19.98 14.63
CA PRO A 316 1.05 -20.61 14.12
C PRO A 316 1.33 -21.62 13.01
N LYS A 317 0.36 -22.50 12.76
CA LYS A 317 0.42 -23.48 11.66
C LYS A 317 0.18 -22.85 10.30
N GLU A 318 -0.62 -21.78 10.25
CA GLU A 318 -0.97 -21.08 9.03
C GLU A 318 -0.05 -19.87 8.81
N PRO A 319 0.29 -19.54 7.54
CA PRO A 319 1.08 -18.36 7.21
C PRO A 319 0.30 -17.07 7.52
N GLY A 320 1.03 -15.97 7.73
CA GLY A 320 0.43 -14.68 8.05
C GLY A 320 1.40 -13.69 8.71
N ILE A 321 0.89 -12.53 9.12
CA ILE A 321 1.69 -11.49 9.79
C ILE A 321 1.29 -11.44 11.26
N ILE A 322 2.28 -11.39 12.15
CA ILE A 322 2.09 -11.26 13.60
C ILE A 322 2.78 -9.99 14.08
N ALA A 323 2.01 -9.12 14.72
CA ALA A 323 2.55 -8.02 15.49
C ALA A 323 2.96 -8.49 16.89
N ILE A 324 4.19 -8.16 17.29
CA ILE A 324 4.74 -8.43 18.61
C ILE A 324 5.03 -7.10 19.28
N THR A 325 4.45 -6.87 20.46
CA THR A 325 4.70 -5.65 21.25
C THR A 325 5.52 -5.98 22.48
N VAL A 326 6.53 -5.15 22.76
CA VAL A 326 7.48 -5.34 23.85
C VAL A 326 7.35 -4.25 24.90
N GLN A 327 7.26 -4.64 26.17
CA GLN A 327 7.22 -3.76 27.33
C GLN A 327 8.32 -4.13 28.33
N SER A 328 9.02 -3.13 28.85
CA SER A 328 10.09 -3.30 29.84
C SER A 328 10.13 -2.11 30.81
N ASN A 329 10.76 -2.30 31.97
CA ASN A 329 11.18 -1.24 32.89
C ASN A 329 12.61 -0.72 32.61
N CYS A 330 13.19 -1.12 31.47
CA CYS A 330 14.42 -0.62 30.86
C CYS A 330 14.13 0.01 29.49
N SER A 331 15.13 0.68 28.92
CA SER A 331 15.12 1.04 27.50
C SER A 331 15.21 -0.23 26.66
N VAL A 332 14.46 -0.26 25.54
CA VAL A 332 14.40 -1.40 24.61
C VAL A 332 14.86 -0.96 23.23
N SER A 333 15.58 -1.82 22.51
CA SER A 333 15.99 -1.55 21.12
C SER A 333 14.81 -1.40 20.16
N THR A 334 13.72 -2.12 20.40
CA THR A 334 12.46 -1.96 19.69
C THR A 334 11.26 -2.29 20.58
N LYS A 335 10.15 -1.58 20.36
CA LYS A 335 8.86 -1.80 21.04
C LYS A 335 7.88 -2.62 20.21
N ASN A 336 8.07 -2.67 18.90
CA ASN A 336 7.18 -3.36 17.97
C ASN A 336 8.01 -4.16 16.98
N ILE A 337 7.65 -5.42 16.78
CA ILE A 337 8.28 -6.33 15.81
C ILE A 337 7.16 -6.90 14.94
N THR A 338 7.34 -6.83 13.63
CA THR A 338 6.45 -7.36 12.60
C THR A 338 7.04 -8.67 12.12
N ALA A 339 6.48 -9.79 12.57
CA ALA A 339 6.94 -11.12 12.20
C ALA A 339 6.10 -11.68 11.04
N GLN A 340 6.73 -12.02 9.92
CA GLN A 340 6.09 -12.74 8.83
C GLN A 340 6.25 -14.24 9.03
N ILE A 341 5.15 -14.97 9.07
CA ILE A 341 5.10 -16.43 9.15
C ILE A 341 4.88 -16.97 7.74
N VAL A 342 5.82 -17.78 7.26
CA VAL A 342 5.75 -18.36 5.90
C VAL A 342 5.71 -19.89 5.96
N ASP A 343 4.97 -20.48 5.02
CA ASP A 343 4.99 -21.92 4.80
C ASP A 343 6.13 -22.29 3.83
N LEU A 344 6.96 -23.24 4.24
CA LEU A 344 8.05 -23.76 3.39
C LEU A 344 7.58 -24.80 2.38
N ASN A 345 6.30 -25.17 2.37
CA ASN A 345 5.78 -26.19 1.46
C ASN A 345 5.08 -25.62 0.21
N GLU A 346 5.16 -24.31 -0.03
CA GLU A 346 4.40 -23.64 -1.09
C GLU A 346 4.91 -23.91 -2.52
N ASN A 347 6.20 -24.28 -2.70
CA ASN A 347 6.82 -24.41 -4.03
C ASN A 347 7.47 -25.79 -4.27
N PRO A 348 6.71 -26.91 -4.19
CA PRO A 348 7.25 -28.22 -4.52
C PRO A 348 7.60 -28.32 -6.01
N PRO A 349 8.68 -29.04 -6.40
CA PRO A 349 9.03 -29.25 -7.79
C PRO A 349 7.88 -29.85 -8.62
N PRO A 350 7.75 -29.45 -9.90
CA PRO A 350 6.84 -30.09 -10.82
C PRO A 350 7.27 -31.54 -11.11
N ASP A 351 6.34 -32.35 -11.60
CA ASP A 351 6.61 -33.74 -12.00
C ASP A 351 7.34 -33.79 -13.34
N PRO A 352 8.59 -34.27 -13.40
CA PRO A 352 9.31 -34.38 -14.67
C PRO A 352 8.68 -35.46 -15.55
N GLN A 353 8.36 -35.11 -16.80
CA GLN A 353 7.80 -36.04 -17.77
C GLN A 353 8.89 -36.63 -18.68
N ALA A 354 8.63 -37.82 -19.22
CA ALA A 354 9.60 -38.55 -20.06
C ALA A 354 9.96 -37.82 -21.37
N ASN A 355 9.10 -36.92 -21.85
CA ASN A 355 9.25 -36.15 -23.08
C ASN A 355 9.70 -34.70 -22.85
N ASP A 356 9.86 -34.27 -21.60
CA ASP A 356 10.34 -32.94 -21.29
C ASP A 356 11.79 -32.76 -21.80
N ARG A 357 12.13 -31.55 -22.24
CA ARG A 357 13.40 -31.26 -22.91
C ARG A 357 13.96 -29.92 -22.50
N ASN A 358 15.26 -29.89 -22.19
CA ASN A 358 16.04 -28.67 -21.99
C ASN A 358 17.48 -28.93 -22.45
N ASP A 359 17.70 -28.84 -23.76
CA ASP A 359 18.98 -29.17 -24.38
C ASP A 359 20.12 -28.20 -24.02
N GLY A 360 19.77 -27.00 -23.54
CA GLY A 360 20.72 -25.98 -23.10
C GLY A 360 21.06 -26.05 -21.62
N PHE A 361 20.57 -27.06 -20.90
CA PHE A 361 20.80 -27.16 -19.47
C PHE A 361 22.30 -27.33 -19.16
N SER A 362 22.78 -26.50 -18.24
CA SER A 362 24.08 -26.66 -17.59
C SER A 362 23.88 -26.47 -16.10
N ILE A 363 24.69 -27.16 -15.28
CA ILE A 363 24.58 -27.08 -13.83
C ILE A 363 24.99 -25.66 -13.39
N PRO A 364 24.08 -24.88 -12.79
CA PRO A 364 24.41 -23.53 -12.34
C PRO A 364 25.33 -23.60 -11.12
N SER A 365 26.05 -22.50 -10.88
CA SER A 365 26.83 -22.34 -9.66
C SER A 365 25.92 -22.41 -8.44
N LYS A 366 26.40 -23.07 -7.38
CA LYS A 366 25.67 -23.12 -6.11
C LYS A 366 25.58 -21.70 -5.53
N PRO A 367 24.42 -21.29 -4.99
CA PRO A 367 24.30 -20.01 -4.31
C PRO A 367 25.30 -19.91 -3.17
N ASN A 368 25.98 -18.77 -3.07
CA ASN A 368 26.90 -18.47 -1.98
C ASN A 368 26.18 -17.58 -0.96
N THR A 369 25.37 -18.18 -0.10
CA THR A 369 24.68 -17.46 0.98
C THR A 369 25.49 -17.56 2.29
N PRO A 370 25.52 -16.50 3.11
CA PRO A 370 26.20 -16.55 4.41
C PRO A 370 25.56 -17.61 5.32
N ASN A 371 26.36 -18.57 5.78
CA ASN A 371 25.90 -19.59 6.73
C ASN A 371 26.17 -19.13 8.16
N THR A 372 25.12 -19.02 8.97
CA THR A 372 25.26 -18.82 10.42
C THR A 372 25.15 -20.17 11.12
N THR A 373 26.29 -20.72 11.54
CA THR A 373 26.37 -22.04 12.20
C THR A 373 26.70 -21.95 13.67
N SER A 374 26.95 -20.75 14.21
CA SER A 374 27.16 -20.54 15.64
C SER A 374 26.69 -19.15 16.08
N LEU A 375 26.25 -19.06 17.33
CA LEU A 375 25.82 -17.83 17.99
C LEU A 375 26.37 -17.80 19.42
N THR A 376 26.58 -16.59 19.94
CA THR A 376 26.96 -16.33 21.34
C THR A 376 26.03 -15.29 21.95
N TRP A 377 25.71 -15.44 23.23
CA TRP A 377 24.91 -14.50 24.02
C TRP A 377 25.27 -14.68 25.50
N GLY A 378 24.54 -14.09 26.43
CA GLY A 378 24.78 -14.29 27.86
C GLY A 378 23.83 -13.49 28.73
N GLU A 379 24.01 -13.66 30.03
CA GLU A 379 23.24 -13.00 31.08
C GLU A 379 24.19 -12.44 32.14
N TRP A 380 23.85 -11.33 32.76
CA TRP A 380 24.51 -10.87 33.97
C TRP A 380 23.90 -11.58 35.17
N ASP A 381 24.76 -12.08 36.03
CA ASP A 381 24.42 -12.42 37.41
C ASP A 381 24.96 -11.35 38.35
N CYS A 382 24.40 -11.26 39.56
CA CYS A 382 24.86 -10.31 40.57
C CYS A 382 24.64 -10.80 42.00
N TRP A 383 25.51 -10.35 42.90
CA TRP A 383 25.45 -10.64 44.32
C TRP A 383 25.82 -9.41 45.15
N TRP A 384 25.31 -9.36 46.38
CA TRP A 384 25.62 -8.31 47.32
C TRP A 384 26.96 -8.59 47.99
N HIS A 385 27.88 -7.63 47.92
CA HIS A 385 29.12 -7.64 48.68
C HIS A 385 28.95 -6.79 49.94
N GLU A 386 28.86 -7.43 51.10
CA GLU A 386 28.68 -6.74 52.38
C GLU A 386 29.90 -5.89 52.77
N HIS A 387 29.66 -4.72 53.36
CA HIS A 387 30.71 -3.87 53.90
C HIS A 387 30.19 -3.10 55.12
N TRP A 388 30.25 -3.75 56.28
CA TRP A 388 29.75 -3.21 57.54
C TRP A 388 30.66 -2.12 58.10
N VAL A 389 30.10 -0.91 58.26
CA VAL A 389 30.76 0.26 58.83
C VAL A 389 30.10 0.63 60.15
N TRP A 390 30.91 0.85 61.18
CA TRP A 390 30.43 1.35 62.47
C TRP A 390 30.19 2.86 62.43
N HIS A 391 29.02 3.32 62.89
CA HIS A 391 28.70 4.73 63.10
C HIS A 391 28.52 4.99 64.59
N SER A 392 29.36 5.85 65.19
CA SER A 392 29.25 6.24 66.59
C SER A 392 28.03 7.14 66.81
N GLY A 393 27.26 6.92 67.87
CA GLY A 393 26.19 7.83 68.31
C GLY A 393 26.72 9.03 69.09
N ASP A 394 25.84 10.01 69.32
CA ASP A 394 26.10 11.17 70.18
C ASP A 394 25.96 10.78 71.68
N GLU A 395 26.09 11.73 72.61
CA GLU A 395 26.21 11.47 74.06
C GLU A 395 25.09 10.64 74.71
N ASP A 396 23.95 10.44 74.02
CA ASP A 396 22.79 9.66 74.49
C ASP A 396 22.47 8.42 73.60
N ASP A 397 23.32 8.02 72.63
CA ASP A 397 23.07 6.89 71.73
C ASP A 397 24.32 6.00 71.50
N ASP A 398 24.16 4.67 71.57
CA ASP A 398 25.26 3.69 71.62
C ASP A 398 25.94 3.41 70.25
N GLY A 399 25.49 4.07 69.18
CA GLY A 399 25.96 3.87 67.80
C GLY A 399 25.42 2.58 67.17
N TYR A 400 25.63 2.41 65.86
CA TYR A 400 25.13 1.25 65.12
C TYR A 400 26.04 0.85 63.94
N TYR A 401 26.00 -0.43 63.58
CA TYR A 401 26.59 -0.92 62.33
C TYR A 401 25.62 -0.68 61.16
N CYS A 402 26.14 -0.11 60.08
CA CYS A 402 25.41 0.10 58.83
C CYS A 402 26.16 -0.60 57.70
N ASP A 403 25.45 -1.34 56.86
CA ASP A 403 26.03 -1.95 55.66
C ASP A 403 26.15 -0.92 54.53
N HIS A 404 27.38 -0.66 54.11
CA HIS A 404 27.74 0.20 52.98
C HIS A 404 28.21 -0.64 51.78
N GLY A 405 27.72 -1.87 51.67
CA GLY A 405 28.02 -2.79 50.59
C GLY A 405 27.60 -2.30 49.21
N TRP A 406 27.92 -3.09 48.20
CA TRP A 406 27.58 -2.82 46.81
C TRP A 406 27.22 -4.11 46.06
N TRP A 407 26.53 -3.95 44.94
CA TRP A 407 26.26 -5.06 44.03
C TRP A 407 27.45 -5.29 43.10
N GLU A 408 27.94 -6.51 43.05
CA GLU A 408 28.92 -6.98 42.06
C GLU A 408 28.21 -7.74 40.94
N TYR A 409 28.81 -7.77 39.75
CA TYR A 409 28.22 -8.33 38.54
C TYR A 409 29.21 -9.22 37.81
N GLU A 410 28.73 -10.36 37.29
CA GLU A 410 29.49 -11.26 36.44
C GLU A 410 28.70 -11.59 35.17
N TRP A 411 29.38 -11.62 34.02
CA TRP A 411 28.77 -12.03 32.77
C TRP A 411 28.89 -13.53 32.58
N ILE A 412 27.76 -14.21 32.40
CA ILE A 412 27.68 -15.64 32.10
C ILE A 412 27.55 -15.82 30.59
N PRO A 413 28.61 -16.24 29.86
CA PRO A 413 28.57 -16.39 28.42
C PRO A 413 27.97 -17.74 28.00
N TYR A 414 27.06 -17.67 27.04
CA TYR A 414 26.47 -18.80 26.34
C TYR A 414 26.91 -18.84 24.88
N SER A 415 26.94 -20.05 24.34
CA SER A 415 27.23 -20.31 22.93
C SER A 415 26.43 -21.51 22.43
N SER A 416 26.13 -21.51 21.15
CA SER A 416 25.53 -22.66 20.47
C SER A 416 26.13 -22.82 19.09
N SER A 417 26.35 -24.06 18.66
CA SER A 417 26.80 -24.40 17.30
C SER A 417 25.93 -25.48 16.67
N LEU A 418 25.78 -25.41 15.35
CA LEU A 418 25.04 -26.34 14.50
C LEU A 418 26.02 -27.07 13.58
N THR A 419 25.97 -28.40 13.61
CA THR A 419 26.59 -29.25 12.58
C THR A 419 25.48 -30.03 11.88
N ALA A 420 25.54 -30.12 10.56
CA ALA A 420 24.60 -30.90 9.76
C ALA A 420 25.34 -31.67 8.65
N THR A 421 24.86 -32.88 8.37
CA THR A 421 25.34 -33.73 7.28
C THR A 421 24.15 -34.08 6.40
N PHE A 422 24.24 -33.69 5.12
CA PHE A 422 23.24 -34.00 4.11
C PHE A 422 23.77 -35.12 3.21
N GLN A 423 23.04 -36.22 3.12
CA GLN A 423 23.39 -37.37 2.31
C GLN A 423 22.29 -37.67 1.30
N THR A 424 22.68 -38.11 0.11
CA THR A 424 21.77 -38.50 -0.96
C THR A 424 22.14 -39.88 -1.47
N LYS A 425 21.13 -40.67 -1.84
CA LYS A 425 21.31 -41.96 -2.51
C LYS A 425 20.25 -42.16 -3.60
N PRO A 426 20.53 -42.92 -4.68
CA PRO A 426 19.50 -43.36 -5.60
C PRO A 426 18.36 -44.06 -4.86
N ASP A 427 17.14 -43.85 -5.32
CA ASP A 427 15.96 -44.50 -4.74
C ASP A 427 16.00 -46.02 -4.93
N GLU A 428 15.47 -46.77 -3.97
CA GLU A 428 15.46 -48.25 -4.00
C GLU A 428 14.69 -48.83 -5.20
N LYS A 429 13.79 -48.04 -5.81
CA LYS A 429 13.06 -48.40 -7.03
C LYS A 429 13.76 -47.97 -8.32
N ASN A 430 14.96 -47.38 -8.24
CA ASN A 430 15.73 -46.96 -9.39
C ASN A 430 16.48 -48.15 -10.03
N PRO A 431 16.07 -48.64 -11.21
CA PRO A 431 16.70 -49.79 -11.85
C PRO A 431 18.07 -49.48 -12.44
N THR A 432 18.48 -48.20 -12.46
CA THR A 432 19.75 -47.73 -13.02
C THR A 432 20.80 -47.42 -11.96
N ALA A 433 20.45 -47.61 -10.68
CA ALA A 433 21.33 -47.30 -9.56
C ALA A 433 22.57 -48.22 -9.55
N SER A 434 23.74 -47.61 -9.40
CA SER A 434 25.01 -48.29 -9.16
C SER A 434 25.83 -47.49 -8.15
N GLY A 435 25.81 -47.91 -6.89
CA GLY A 435 26.36 -47.12 -5.78
C GLY A 435 25.67 -45.75 -5.67
N ASN A 436 26.44 -44.68 -5.84
CA ASN A 436 25.93 -43.30 -5.83
C ASN A 436 25.59 -42.76 -7.24
N LEU A 437 25.68 -43.60 -8.27
CA LEU A 437 25.38 -43.23 -9.65
C LEU A 437 23.96 -43.66 -10.03
N MET A 438 23.28 -42.84 -10.83
CA MET A 438 22.00 -43.17 -11.44
C MET A 438 21.83 -42.40 -12.77
N LYS A 439 20.99 -42.91 -13.68
CA LYS A 439 20.56 -42.14 -14.86
C LYS A 439 19.56 -41.05 -14.45
N SER A 440 19.40 -40.03 -15.31
CA SER A 440 18.34 -39.03 -15.20
C SER A 440 16.94 -39.64 -15.37
N GLY A 441 15.91 -38.93 -14.89
CA GLY A 441 14.53 -39.42 -14.94
C GLY A 441 14.16 -40.36 -13.80
N TYR A 442 15.05 -40.58 -12.83
CA TYR A 442 14.83 -41.51 -11.72
C TYR A 442 14.92 -40.83 -10.36
N GLY A 443 14.40 -41.54 -9.36
CA GLY A 443 14.27 -41.06 -8.00
C GLY A 443 15.59 -41.00 -7.21
N LEU A 444 15.70 -39.96 -6.37
CA LEU A 444 16.75 -39.72 -5.39
C LEU A 444 16.12 -39.56 -3.99
N ASN A 445 16.65 -40.27 -2.99
CA ASN A 445 16.31 -39.99 -1.59
C ASN A 445 17.39 -39.09 -0.95
N ALA A 446 16.99 -38.37 0.09
CA ALA A 446 17.90 -37.61 0.93
C ALA A 446 17.67 -37.96 2.41
N SER A 447 18.76 -37.99 3.17
CA SER A 447 18.76 -38.06 4.62
C SER A 447 19.64 -36.95 5.19
N VAL A 448 19.18 -36.32 6.27
CA VAL A 448 19.91 -35.27 6.95
C VAL A 448 20.01 -35.62 8.41
N SER A 449 21.22 -35.52 8.97
CA SER A 449 21.46 -35.61 10.41
C SER A 449 22.07 -34.31 10.89
N ALA A 450 21.53 -33.74 11.94
CA ALA A 450 22.00 -32.48 12.51
C ALA A 450 22.13 -32.57 14.03
N GLN A 451 23.12 -31.85 14.55
CA GLN A 451 23.41 -31.75 15.97
C GLN A 451 23.62 -30.29 16.36
N ILE A 452 22.89 -29.86 17.39
CA ILE A 452 23.11 -28.62 18.13
C ILE A 452 23.95 -28.93 19.38
N ARG A 453 25.01 -28.16 19.61
CA ARG A 453 25.82 -28.21 20.84
C ARG A 453 25.79 -26.84 21.50
N SER A 454 25.38 -26.78 22.76
CA SER A 454 25.29 -25.53 23.50
C SER A 454 25.56 -25.77 25.00
N ASN A 455 26.11 -24.75 25.66
CA ASN A 455 26.20 -24.68 27.13
C ASN A 455 25.01 -23.93 27.76
N ALA A 456 24.05 -23.47 26.96
CA ALA A 456 22.89 -22.73 27.43
C ALA A 456 21.75 -23.65 27.92
N PRO A 457 20.88 -23.16 28.82
CA PRO A 457 19.64 -23.86 29.19
C PRO A 457 18.72 -24.15 27.99
N SER A 458 17.94 -25.23 28.09
CA SER A 458 17.03 -25.68 27.01
C SER A 458 15.90 -24.69 26.67
N SER A 459 15.60 -23.76 27.59
CA SER A 459 14.66 -22.65 27.37
C SER A 459 15.20 -21.59 26.42
N GLN A 460 16.52 -21.53 26.21
CA GLN A 460 17.22 -20.52 25.41
C GLN A 460 17.66 -21.05 24.03
N ILE A 461 17.37 -22.31 23.71
CA ILE A 461 17.77 -22.95 22.46
C ILE A 461 16.66 -23.79 21.85
N THR A 462 16.79 -24.08 20.56
CA THR A 462 15.94 -25.04 19.84
C THR A 462 16.82 -26.02 19.07
N GLY A 463 16.30 -27.22 18.79
CA GLY A 463 16.90 -28.10 17.79
C GLY A 463 16.80 -27.52 16.37
N LEU A 464 17.38 -28.22 15.38
CA LEU A 464 17.09 -27.94 13.98
C LEU A 464 15.63 -28.33 13.68
N GLN A 465 14.88 -27.47 12.98
CA GLN A 465 13.43 -27.67 12.82
C GLN A 465 12.98 -27.83 11.39
N ASN A 466 13.63 -27.15 10.45
CA ASN A 466 13.29 -27.18 9.04
C ASN A 466 14.54 -27.44 8.21
N VAL A 467 14.40 -28.26 7.17
CA VAL A 467 15.43 -28.49 6.16
C VAL A 467 14.78 -28.45 4.80
N VAL A 468 15.37 -27.69 3.89
CA VAL A 468 14.88 -27.51 2.52
C VAL A 468 16.00 -27.87 1.57
N ALA A 469 15.69 -28.65 0.54
CA ALA A 469 16.62 -28.96 -0.54
C ALA A 469 16.25 -28.19 -1.79
N TYR A 470 17.22 -27.43 -2.32
CA TYR A 470 17.14 -26.73 -3.59
C TYR A 470 17.93 -27.51 -4.64
N PHE A 471 17.48 -27.43 -5.89
CA PHE A 471 18.00 -28.29 -6.96
C PHE A 471 18.56 -27.48 -8.14
N PRO A 472 19.65 -27.95 -8.79
CA PRO A 472 20.29 -27.27 -9.91
C PRO A 472 19.38 -27.12 -11.13
N GLU A 473 18.49 -28.08 -11.39
CA GLU A 473 17.50 -28.02 -12.49
C GLU A 473 16.55 -26.81 -12.39
N PHE A 474 16.43 -26.22 -11.20
CA PHE A 474 15.63 -25.02 -10.94
C PHE A 474 16.49 -23.82 -10.52
N HIS A 475 17.77 -23.83 -10.88
CA HIS A 475 18.72 -22.76 -10.55
C HIS A 475 18.81 -22.43 -9.05
N TYR A 476 18.51 -23.42 -8.20
CA TYR A 476 18.42 -23.25 -6.75
C TYR A 476 17.49 -22.12 -6.29
N ALA A 477 16.44 -21.83 -7.07
CA ALA A 477 15.53 -20.72 -6.81
C ALA A 477 14.07 -21.18 -6.69
N THR A 478 13.41 -21.44 -7.82
CA THR A 478 11.94 -21.44 -7.92
C THR A 478 11.26 -22.60 -7.20
N TYR A 479 11.91 -23.77 -7.12
CA TYR A 479 11.32 -24.97 -6.54
C TYR A 479 12.26 -25.66 -5.56
N TRP A 480 11.69 -26.22 -4.51
CA TRP A 480 12.43 -26.90 -3.47
C TRP A 480 11.62 -27.99 -2.77
N ARG A 481 12.31 -28.95 -2.18
CA ARG A 481 11.69 -30.02 -1.41
C ARG A 481 11.88 -29.73 0.08
N LEU A 482 10.78 -29.56 0.79
CA LEU A 482 10.79 -29.58 2.25
C LEU A 482 11.03 -31.02 2.74
N LEU A 483 11.91 -31.17 3.72
CA LEU A 483 12.16 -32.44 4.38
C LEU A 483 11.27 -32.59 5.61
N LYS A 484 10.76 -33.81 5.81
CA LYS A 484 10.04 -34.24 7.00
C LYS A 484 11.04 -34.49 8.13
N ARG A 485 10.82 -33.86 9.27
CA ARG A 485 11.53 -34.16 10.52
C ARG A 485 11.11 -35.51 11.07
N LEU A 486 12.08 -36.37 11.40
CA LEU A 486 11.85 -37.71 11.94
C LEU A 486 11.91 -37.75 13.47
N ASN A 487 12.78 -36.93 14.06
CA ASN A 487 12.91 -36.80 15.51
C ASN A 487 13.19 -35.34 15.91
N THR A 488 12.78 -35.00 17.13
CA THR A 488 12.96 -33.66 17.74
C THR A 488 14.14 -33.65 18.70
N GLY A 489 14.61 -32.45 19.05
CA GLY A 489 15.65 -32.24 20.06
C GLY A 489 16.96 -31.73 19.46
N LEU A 490 18.01 -31.69 20.26
CA LEU A 490 19.31 -31.16 19.84
C LEU A 490 20.01 -32.06 18.82
N SER A 491 19.68 -33.35 18.79
CA SER A 491 20.00 -34.25 17.68
C SER A 491 18.74 -34.47 16.87
N SER A 492 18.72 -34.05 15.61
CA SER A 492 17.55 -34.12 14.73
C SER A 492 17.90 -34.79 13.40
N SER A 493 17.00 -35.59 12.85
CA SER A 493 17.14 -36.21 11.54
C SER A 493 15.93 -35.96 10.66
N PHE A 494 16.17 -35.95 9.34
CA PHE A 494 15.18 -35.60 8.33
C PHE A 494 15.31 -36.48 7.10
N GLU A 495 14.20 -36.66 6.40
CA GLU A 495 14.11 -37.27 5.07
C GLU A 495 13.22 -36.40 4.18
N PHE A 496 13.20 -36.61 2.86
CA PHE A 496 12.23 -35.92 2.03
C PHE A 496 10.79 -36.15 2.50
N GLN A 497 9.92 -35.15 2.38
CA GLN A 497 8.48 -35.40 2.47
C GLN A 497 8.03 -36.38 1.36
N LYS A 498 6.89 -37.05 1.55
CA LYS A 498 6.32 -37.90 0.50
C LYS A 498 6.13 -37.09 -0.78
N ASN A 499 6.52 -37.67 -1.91
CA ASN A 499 6.30 -37.06 -3.21
C ASN A 499 4.92 -37.44 -3.72
N LYS A 500 4.08 -36.44 -4.00
CA LYS A 500 2.71 -36.63 -4.51
C LYS A 500 2.66 -37.32 -5.88
N TYR A 501 3.76 -37.27 -6.63
CA TYR A 501 3.89 -37.90 -7.94
C TYR A 501 4.50 -39.32 -7.88
N SER A 502 4.94 -39.78 -6.70
CA SER A 502 5.44 -41.14 -6.56
C SER A 502 4.28 -42.13 -6.62
N THR A 503 4.30 -43.04 -7.60
CA THR A 503 3.35 -44.16 -7.72
C THR A 503 3.29 -45.03 -6.46
N TYR A 504 4.40 -45.11 -5.71
CA TYR A 504 4.53 -45.90 -4.48
C TYR A 504 4.47 -45.05 -3.19
N GLY A 505 4.15 -43.75 -3.31
CA GLY A 505 4.08 -42.84 -2.16
C GLY A 505 5.41 -42.61 -1.44
N GLN A 506 6.53 -42.70 -2.15
CA GLN A 506 7.88 -42.63 -1.59
C GLN A 506 8.35 -41.20 -1.28
N SER A 507 9.26 -41.10 -0.32
CA SER A 507 10.00 -39.89 0.06
C SER A 507 11.15 -39.62 -0.92
N VAL A 508 10.82 -39.27 -2.16
CA VAL A 508 11.76 -39.24 -3.29
C VAL A 508 11.71 -37.93 -4.09
N HIS A 509 12.83 -37.45 -4.62
CA HIS A 509 12.87 -36.39 -5.63
C HIS A 509 13.15 -37.02 -7.00
N PHE A 510 12.41 -36.66 -8.03
CA PHE A 510 12.66 -37.16 -9.39
C PHE A 510 13.54 -36.17 -10.14
N SER A 511 14.67 -36.64 -10.66
CA SER A 511 15.51 -35.81 -11.52
C SER A 511 14.90 -35.69 -12.92
N PRO A 512 14.93 -34.52 -13.57
CA PRO A 512 14.46 -34.39 -14.94
C PRO A 512 15.30 -35.19 -15.95
N VAL A 513 14.68 -35.70 -17.01
CA VAL A 513 15.34 -36.60 -17.98
C VAL A 513 16.50 -35.95 -18.76
N TRP A 514 16.49 -34.63 -18.90
CA TRP A 514 17.52 -33.86 -19.61
C TRP A 514 18.76 -33.53 -18.76
N VAL A 515 18.76 -33.83 -17.47
CA VAL A 515 19.93 -33.65 -16.60
C VAL A 515 20.99 -34.69 -16.99
N ARG A 516 21.92 -34.33 -17.87
CA ARG A 516 23.04 -35.20 -18.24
C ARG A 516 24.17 -35.08 -17.20
N PRO A 517 24.88 -36.18 -16.87
CA PRO A 517 26.05 -36.14 -15.98
C PRO A 517 27.13 -35.16 -16.45
#